data_AF-A0A7Y2EA45-F1
#
_entry.id   AF-A0A7Y2EA45-F1
#
_cell.length_a   1.000
_cell.length_b   1.000
_cell.length_c   1.000
_cell.angle_alpha   90.00
_cell.angle_beta   90.00
_cell.angle_gamma   90.00
#
_symmetry.space_group_name_H-M   'P 1'
#
loop_
_entity.id
_entity.type
_entity.pdbx_description
1 polymer ?
#
loop_
_entity_poly.entity_id
_entity_poly.type
_entity_poly.pdbx_seq_one_letter_code
_entity_poly.pdbx_strand_id
1 'polypeptide(L)'
;MKMVWVFWCGLLLQVGAPGLVINEFSPRPQGTEGEWIEFFNAGERTLDLSEFLFWEGTERKRNVSPTPLELPPKAFVVLASHPDSLRRFFSIPDSIQVLRPGGWSSLNDKNGSGGRPADRIVLEGPGQDPDSLSYRESWLPLQRGRSVERVSPSSVAWEAGSWGWSAELGTPGFKNSLDREAEEAKPRVMTGPRRIAPGKGAARFSFRFPDPGTFDLTLLDPDGTELLRLAKAVPTSPLGEWVWSGTEQLPPRNGLYVIAVVWTNGTEVVQEAMSLWIER
;
A
#
# COMPACT_ATOMS: atom_id res chain seq x y z
N MET A 1 43.51 15.59 -23.36
CA MET A 1 42.81 14.82 -22.32
C MET A 1 41.61 14.13 -22.96
N LYS A 2 41.54 12.79 -22.90
CA LYS A 2 40.44 12.01 -23.47
C LYS A 2 39.20 12.15 -22.59
N MET A 3 38.09 12.57 -23.21
CA MET A 3 36.79 12.64 -22.57
C MET A 3 36.20 11.22 -22.57
N VAL A 4 35.99 10.65 -21.38
CA VAL A 4 35.34 9.36 -21.20
C VAL A 4 33.84 9.62 -21.08
N TRP A 5 33.06 9.15 -22.04
CA TRP A 5 31.61 9.08 -21.92
C TRP A 5 31.27 7.86 -21.07
N VAL A 6 30.83 8.08 -19.83
CA VAL A 6 30.15 7.03 -19.06
C VAL A 6 28.69 7.07 -19.48
N PHE A 7 28.32 6.20 -20.43
CA PHE A 7 26.91 5.89 -20.65
C PHE A 7 26.45 5.03 -19.48
N TRP A 8 25.65 5.61 -18.59
CA TRP A 8 24.85 4.82 -17.67
C TRP A 8 23.71 4.21 -18.49
N CYS A 9 23.96 3.02 -19.03
CA CYS A 9 22.90 2.15 -19.52
C CYS A 9 22.18 1.61 -18.28
N GLY A 10 21.33 2.44 -17.68
CA GLY A 10 20.28 1.95 -16.82
C GLY A 10 19.34 1.17 -17.71
N LEU A 11 19.55 -0.15 -17.80
CA LEU A 11 18.52 -1.08 -18.22
C LEU A 11 17.36 -0.84 -17.25
N LEU A 12 16.41 0.02 -17.64
CA LEU A 12 15.05 -0.05 -17.15
C LEU A 12 14.59 -1.44 -17.58
N LEU A 13 14.77 -2.42 -16.70
CA LEU A 13 13.90 -3.57 -16.69
C LEU A 13 12.51 -2.97 -16.49
N GLN A 14 11.84 -2.71 -17.59
CA GLN A 14 10.40 -2.61 -17.61
C GLN A 14 9.94 -4.02 -17.22
N VAL A 15 9.89 -4.28 -15.91
CA VAL A 15 9.09 -5.36 -15.37
C VAL A 15 7.71 -5.06 -15.94
N GLY A 16 7.27 -5.86 -16.90
CA GLY A 16 5.93 -5.71 -17.45
C GLY A 16 4.96 -5.63 -16.29
N ALA A 17 3.91 -4.80 -16.40
CA ALA A 17 2.92 -4.68 -15.34
C ALA A 17 2.51 -6.11 -14.90
N PRO A 18 2.53 -6.40 -13.59
CA PRO A 18 2.29 -7.76 -13.11
C PRO A 18 0.94 -8.25 -13.63
N GLY A 19 0.79 -9.55 -13.87
CA GLY A 19 -0.45 -10.11 -14.45
C GLY A 19 -1.62 -9.97 -13.48
N LEU A 20 -1.98 -11.06 -12.82
CA LEU A 20 -3.01 -11.04 -11.79
C LEU A 20 -2.35 -10.78 -10.43
N VAL A 21 -2.84 -9.79 -9.69
CA VAL A 21 -2.30 -9.40 -8.38
C VAL A 21 -3.37 -9.40 -7.29
N ILE A 22 -2.95 -9.57 -6.04
CA ILE A 22 -3.80 -9.38 -4.85
C ILE A 22 -4.06 -7.88 -4.69
N ASN A 23 -5.32 -7.47 -4.65
CA ASN A 23 -5.71 -6.06 -4.67
C ASN A 23 -6.35 -5.59 -3.36
N GLU A 24 -7.25 -6.39 -2.80
CA GLU A 24 -8.00 -6.03 -1.61
C GLU A 24 -8.47 -7.30 -0.88
N PHE A 25 -8.60 -7.28 0.44
CA PHE A 25 -9.16 -8.40 1.20
C PHE A 25 -9.91 -7.95 2.45
N SER A 26 -10.90 -8.75 2.87
CA SER A 26 -11.66 -8.51 4.10
C SER A 26 -11.76 -9.79 4.94
N PRO A 27 -10.97 -9.91 6.02
CA PRO A 27 -11.02 -11.06 6.93
C PRO A 27 -11.97 -10.82 8.12
N ARG A 28 -12.57 -9.64 8.24
CA ARG A 28 -13.43 -9.26 9.38
C ARG A 28 -14.74 -8.64 8.92
N PRO A 29 -15.62 -9.36 8.22
CA PRO A 29 -16.94 -8.83 7.88
C PRO A 29 -17.72 -8.41 9.14
N GLN A 30 -18.61 -7.42 8.98
CA GLN A 30 -19.53 -6.92 9.99
C GLN A 30 -20.99 -7.37 9.77
N GLY A 31 -21.32 -7.90 8.59
CA GLY A 31 -22.67 -8.32 8.23
C GLY A 31 -22.71 -9.59 7.39
N THR A 32 -23.60 -9.60 6.40
CA THR A 32 -23.84 -10.77 5.53
C THR A 32 -22.86 -10.90 4.38
N GLU A 33 -22.01 -9.89 4.15
CA GLU A 33 -21.06 -9.83 3.05
C GLU A 33 -20.03 -10.96 3.08
N GLY A 34 -19.73 -11.47 4.28
CA GLY A 34 -18.75 -12.53 4.48
C GLY A 34 -17.33 -12.08 4.13
N GLU A 35 -16.38 -13.00 4.30
CA GLU A 35 -14.99 -12.77 3.92
C GLU A 35 -14.80 -12.87 2.42
N TRP A 36 -13.81 -12.14 1.91
CA TRP A 36 -13.48 -12.11 0.50
C TRP A 36 -12.03 -11.65 0.24
N ILE A 37 -11.53 -11.99 -0.95
CA ILE A 37 -10.28 -11.53 -1.54
C ILE A 37 -10.60 -11.04 -2.94
N GLU A 38 -10.07 -9.89 -3.33
CA GLU A 38 -10.10 -9.39 -4.69
C GLU A 38 -8.75 -9.50 -5.37
N PHE A 39 -8.78 -9.89 -6.63
CA PHE A 39 -7.66 -9.83 -7.54
C PHE A 39 -7.92 -8.82 -8.66
N PHE A 40 -6.85 -8.17 -9.10
CA PHE A 40 -6.87 -7.20 -10.18
C PHE A 40 -5.91 -7.64 -11.30
N ASN A 41 -6.36 -7.55 -12.55
CA ASN A 41 -5.47 -7.72 -13.70
C ASN A 41 -4.70 -6.42 -13.95
N ALA A 42 -3.51 -6.31 -13.37
CA ALA A 42 -2.64 -5.15 -13.53
C ALA A 42 -1.94 -5.12 -14.90
N GLY A 43 -1.97 -6.23 -15.65
CA GLY A 43 -1.36 -6.37 -16.96
C GLY A 43 -2.13 -5.68 -18.10
N GLU A 44 -1.60 -5.85 -19.31
CA GLU A 44 -2.16 -5.33 -20.57
C GLU A 44 -2.82 -6.42 -21.43
N ARG A 45 -2.91 -7.66 -20.92
CA ARG A 45 -3.46 -8.82 -21.63
C ARG A 45 -4.65 -9.40 -20.88
N THR A 46 -5.62 -9.93 -21.61
CA THR A 46 -6.66 -10.78 -21.04
C THR A 46 -6.03 -12.04 -20.46
N LEU A 47 -6.46 -12.43 -19.26
CA LEU A 47 -6.00 -13.61 -18.55
C LEU A 47 -7.11 -14.65 -18.50
N ASP A 48 -6.77 -15.95 -18.59
CA ASP A 48 -7.70 -17.02 -18.25
C ASP A 48 -7.53 -17.38 -16.77
N LEU A 49 -8.53 -17.06 -15.94
CA LEU A 49 -8.51 -17.29 -14.49
C LEU A 49 -8.52 -18.77 -14.10
N SER A 50 -8.77 -19.68 -15.04
CA SER A 50 -8.64 -21.12 -14.78
C SER A 50 -7.18 -21.58 -14.63
N GLU A 51 -6.23 -20.81 -15.17
CA GLU A 51 -4.79 -21.06 -15.06
C GLU A 51 -4.18 -20.53 -13.75
N PHE A 52 -4.97 -19.81 -12.94
CA PHE A 52 -4.50 -19.21 -11.68
C PHE A 52 -4.93 -20.03 -10.47
N LEU A 53 -4.00 -20.18 -9.54
CA LEU A 53 -4.21 -20.85 -8.27
C LEU A 53 -4.01 -19.85 -7.13
N PHE A 54 -4.82 -19.97 -6.08
CA PHE A 54 -4.61 -19.25 -4.84
C PHE A 54 -4.68 -20.19 -3.63
N TRP A 55 -4.11 -19.75 -2.53
CA TRP A 55 -4.27 -20.41 -1.23
C TRP A 55 -4.13 -19.42 -0.09
N GLU A 56 -4.73 -19.78 1.05
CA GLU A 56 -4.51 -19.15 2.35
C GLU A 56 -3.87 -20.18 3.31
N GLY A 57 -3.50 -19.78 4.53
CA GLY A 57 -2.74 -20.47 5.58
C GLY A 57 -2.60 -21.99 5.59
N THR A 58 -3.57 -22.75 5.09
CA THR A 58 -3.54 -24.22 4.91
C THR A 58 -2.65 -24.73 3.77
N GLU A 59 -2.09 -23.86 2.92
CA GLU A 59 -1.30 -24.20 1.71
C GLU A 59 -2.07 -25.06 0.67
N ARG A 60 -3.37 -25.22 0.85
CA ARG A 60 -4.22 -25.97 -0.07
C ARG A 60 -4.58 -25.11 -1.27
N LYS A 61 -3.87 -25.34 -2.38
CA LYS A 61 -4.10 -24.66 -3.66
C LYS A 61 -5.52 -24.90 -4.19
N ARG A 62 -6.14 -23.83 -4.67
CA ARG A 62 -7.47 -23.81 -5.29
C ARG A 62 -7.42 -22.97 -6.56
N ASN A 63 -8.18 -23.35 -7.57
CA ASN A 63 -8.33 -22.48 -8.74
C ASN A 63 -9.06 -21.19 -8.36
N VAL A 64 -8.64 -20.08 -8.97
CA VAL A 64 -9.40 -18.82 -8.94
C VAL A 64 -10.74 -19.02 -9.67
N SER A 65 -10.73 -19.67 -10.83
CA SER A 65 -11.92 -20.14 -11.54
C SER A 65 -11.84 -21.65 -11.86
N PRO A 66 -12.88 -22.45 -11.58
CA PRO A 66 -12.87 -23.89 -11.88
C PRO A 66 -13.02 -24.20 -13.39
N THR A 67 -13.40 -23.21 -14.19
CA THR A 67 -13.58 -23.31 -15.64
C THR A 67 -12.94 -22.10 -16.33
N PRO A 68 -12.59 -22.20 -17.64
CA PRO A 68 -12.06 -21.06 -18.38
C PRO A 68 -12.89 -19.80 -18.17
N LEU A 69 -12.23 -18.72 -17.78
CA LEU A 69 -12.87 -17.46 -17.48
C LEU A 69 -11.92 -16.31 -17.80
N GLU A 70 -12.27 -15.55 -18.84
CA GLU A 70 -11.48 -14.42 -19.28
C GLU A 70 -11.64 -13.22 -18.35
N LEU A 71 -10.51 -12.67 -17.91
CA LEU A 71 -10.44 -11.40 -17.18
C LEU A 71 -9.68 -10.38 -18.04
N PRO A 72 -10.36 -9.36 -18.59
CA PRO A 72 -9.72 -8.32 -19.39
C PRO A 72 -8.66 -7.53 -18.61
N PRO A 73 -7.76 -6.80 -19.30
CA PRO A 73 -6.86 -5.83 -18.67
C PRO A 73 -7.64 -4.86 -17.78
N LYS A 74 -7.07 -4.52 -16.62
CA LYS A 74 -7.62 -3.57 -15.65
C LYS A 74 -9.02 -3.95 -15.10
N ALA A 75 -9.40 -5.23 -15.19
CA ALA A 75 -10.62 -5.75 -14.60
C ALA A 75 -10.35 -6.43 -13.25
N PHE A 76 -11.40 -6.56 -12.45
CA PHE A 76 -11.39 -7.18 -11.12
C PHE A 76 -12.13 -8.52 -11.12
N VAL A 77 -11.68 -9.43 -10.27
CA VAL A 77 -12.42 -10.63 -9.87
C VAL A 77 -12.41 -10.75 -8.36
N VAL A 78 -13.56 -11.06 -7.77
CA VAL A 78 -13.70 -11.17 -6.32
C VAL A 78 -14.01 -12.61 -5.95
N LEU A 79 -13.24 -13.18 -5.03
CA LEU A 79 -13.50 -14.47 -4.41
C LEU A 79 -14.14 -14.24 -3.05
N ALA A 80 -15.33 -14.82 -2.84
CA ALA A 80 -16.14 -14.54 -1.66
C ALA A 80 -16.73 -15.81 -1.03
N SER A 81 -16.83 -15.81 0.30
CA SER A 81 -17.55 -16.84 1.05
C SER A 81 -19.06 -16.84 0.75
N HIS A 82 -19.64 -15.66 0.49
CA HIS A 82 -21.06 -15.45 0.18
C HIS A 82 -21.26 -14.49 -1.02
N PRO A 83 -21.01 -14.93 -2.27
CA PRO A 83 -20.99 -14.05 -3.44
C PRO A 83 -22.23 -13.16 -3.61
N ASP A 84 -23.42 -13.74 -3.51
CA ASP A 84 -24.66 -12.98 -3.73
C ASP A 84 -24.90 -11.94 -2.64
N SER A 85 -24.51 -12.24 -1.39
CA SER A 85 -24.63 -11.31 -0.28
C SER A 85 -23.59 -10.19 -0.36
N LEU A 86 -22.35 -10.52 -0.73
CA LEU A 86 -21.30 -9.53 -1.01
C LEU A 86 -21.73 -8.57 -2.13
N ARG A 87 -22.21 -9.13 -3.25
CA ARG A 87 -22.69 -8.36 -4.40
C ARG A 87 -23.78 -7.37 -3.99
N ARG A 88 -24.79 -7.82 -3.24
CA ARG A 88 -25.86 -6.94 -2.76
C ARG A 88 -25.36 -5.89 -1.77
N PHE A 89 -24.46 -6.27 -0.86
CA PHE A 89 -23.96 -5.37 0.18
C PHE A 89 -23.16 -4.19 -0.41
N PHE A 90 -22.29 -4.45 -1.37
CA PHE A 90 -21.44 -3.43 -2.01
C PHE A 90 -22.01 -2.90 -3.34
N SER A 91 -23.18 -3.37 -3.76
CA SER A 91 -23.78 -3.04 -5.07
C SER A 91 -22.84 -3.31 -6.26
N ILE A 92 -22.14 -4.46 -6.22
CA ILE A 92 -21.16 -4.84 -7.24
C ILE A 92 -21.87 -5.07 -8.59
N PRO A 93 -21.45 -4.43 -9.70
CA PRO A 93 -22.08 -4.60 -11.01
C PRO A 93 -22.01 -6.04 -11.51
N ASP A 94 -23.05 -6.52 -12.20
CA ASP A 94 -23.11 -7.89 -12.74
C ASP A 94 -21.99 -8.22 -13.73
N SER A 95 -21.35 -7.21 -14.31
CA SER A 95 -20.16 -7.36 -15.15
C SER A 95 -18.92 -7.83 -14.39
N ILE A 96 -18.84 -7.58 -13.08
CA ILE A 96 -17.73 -8.04 -12.24
C ILE A 96 -18.03 -9.47 -11.77
N GLN A 97 -17.05 -10.36 -11.94
CA GLN A 97 -17.16 -11.74 -11.50
C GLN A 97 -16.96 -11.84 -9.98
N VAL A 98 -17.96 -12.40 -9.29
CA VAL A 98 -17.88 -12.72 -7.85
C VAL A 98 -18.06 -14.22 -7.70
N LEU A 99 -16.99 -14.92 -7.35
CA LEU A 99 -16.92 -16.38 -7.37
C LEU A 99 -16.82 -16.93 -5.95
N ARG A 100 -17.37 -18.14 -5.74
CA ARG A 100 -17.10 -18.92 -4.52
C ARG A 100 -16.14 -20.06 -4.83
N PRO A 101 -14.90 -20.00 -4.36
CA PRO A 101 -13.95 -21.09 -4.57
C PRO A 101 -14.41 -22.37 -3.87
N GLY A 102 -14.17 -23.51 -4.52
CA GLY A 102 -14.41 -24.81 -3.92
C GLY A 102 -13.59 -24.99 -2.64
N GLY A 103 -14.27 -25.33 -1.54
CA GLY A 103 -13.62 -25.59 -0.25
C GLY A 103 -12.98 -24.37 0.41
N TRP A 104 -13.49 -23.17 0.17
CA TRP A 104 -13.09 -21.92 0.85
C TRP A 104 -12.92 -22.13 2.36
N SER A 105 -11.75 -21.76 2.88
CA SER A 105 -11.43 -21.65 4.29
C SER A 105 -11.53 -20.19 4.71
N SER A 106 -11.81 -19.96 5.99
CA SER A 106 -11.89 -18.60 6.52
C SER A 106 -10.52 -17.94 6.53
N LEU A 107 -10.50 -16.63 6.26
CA LEU A 107 -9.32 -15.79 6.44
C LEU A 107 -9.07 -15.55 7.94
N ASN A 108 -7.90 -15.94 8.43
CA ASN A 108 -7.59 -15.83 9.84
C ASN A 108 -7.34 -14.38 10.25
N ASP A 109 -8.07 -13.89 11.27
CA ASP A 109 -7.97 -12.52 11.75
C ASP A 109 -7.15 -12.35 13.05
N LYS A 110 -6.51 -13.43 13.50
CA LYS A 110 -5.66 -13.51 14.69
C LYS A 110 -4.32 -14.11 14.37
N ASN A 111 -3.25 -13.53 14.92
CA ASN A 111 -1.90 -14.09 14.78
C ASN A 111 -1.85 -15.51 15.34
N GLY A 112 -1.21 -16.42 14.61
CA GLY A 112 -0.95 -17.76 15.11
C GLY A 112 0.04 -17.79 16.29
N SER A 113 0.03 -18.90 17.02
CA SER A 113 0.99 -19.14 18.11
C SER A 113 2.44 -18.96 17.67
N GLY A 114 3.28 -18.47 18.58
CA GLY A 114 4.70 -18.20 18.29
C GLY A 114 4.96 -16.96 17.43
N GLY A 115 3.98 -16.04 17.33
CA GLY A 115 4.12 -14.82 16.53
C GLY A 115 4.00 -15.05 15.02
N ARG A 116 3.37 -16.17 14.62
CA ARG A 116 3.02 -16.42 13.22
C ARG A 116 2.06 -15.33 12.71
N PRO A 117 2.09 -14.99 11.41
CA PRO A 117 1.11 -14.06 10.84
C PRO A 117 -0.31 -14.55 11.10
N ALA A 118 -1.28 -13.65 10.93
CA ALA A 118 -2.69 -14.01 11.02
C ALA A 118 -3.02 -14.97 9.88
N ASP A 119 -2.68 -14.58 8.65
CA ASP A 119 -2.78 -15.45 7.50
C ASP A 119 -1.73 -15.11 6.43
N ARG A 120 -1.63 -15.96 5.41
CA ARG A 120 -0.84 -15.72 4.21
C ARG A 120 -1.67 -16.02 2.98
N ILE A 121 -1.93 -15.00 2.16
CA ILE A 121 -2.59 -15.15 0.86
C ILE A 121 -1.50 -15.26 -0.20
N VAL A 122 -1.60 -16.26 -1.07
CA VAL A 122 -0.68 -16.46 -2.20
C VAL A 122 -1.48 -16.67 -3.46
N LEU A 123 -1.05 -16.01 -4.53
CA LEU A 123 -1.58 -16.13 -5.88
C LEU A 123 -0.46 -16.56 -6.83
N GLU A 124 -0.69 -17.64 -7.57
CA GLU A 124 0.23 -18.22 -8.54
C GLU A 124 -0.44 -18.26 -9.91
N GLY A 125 0.33 -18.01 -10.97
CA GLY A 125 -0.18 -18.05 -12.34
C GLY A 125 0.94 -18.18 -13.37
N PRO A 126 0.60 -18.44 -14.63
CA PRO A 126 1.58 -18.69 -15.68
C PRO A 126 2.40 -17.44 -16.00
N GLY A 127 3.72 -17.60 -16.09
CA GLY A 127 4.62 -16.56 -16.58
C GLY A 127 4.73 -15.31 -15.68
N GLN A 128 4.29 -15.39 -14.42
CA GLN A 128 4.52 -14.36 -13.41
C GLN A 128 5.10 -14.97 -12.13
N ASP A 129 5.88 -14.18 -11.39
CA ASP A 129 6.23 -14.54 -10.02
C ASP A 129 4.97 -14.55 -9.14
N PRO A 130 4.87 -15.45 -8.16
CA PRO A 130 3.74 -15.46 -7.25
C PRO A 130 3.59 -14.15 -6.49
N ASP A 131 2.38 -13.60 -6.48
CA ASP A 131 2.05 -12.46 -5.62
C ASP A 131 1.62 -13.01 -4.27
N SER A 132 2.23 -12.51 -3.18
CA SER A 132 1.90 -13.02 -1.84
C SER A 132 2.02 -11.97 -0.76
N LEU A 133 1.13 -12.09 0.23
CA LEU A 133 1.12 -11.23 1.41
C LEU A 133 0.91 -12.06 2.67
N SER A 134 1.67 -11.75 3.72
CA SER A 134 1.48 -12.32 5.07
C SER A 134 1.04 -11.20 5.98
N TYR A 135 -0.26 -11.12 6.28
CA TYR A 135 -0.80 -10.06 7.12
C TYR A 135 -0.85 -10.48 8.59
N ARG A 136 -0.78 -9.48 9.47
CA ARG A 136 -0.86 -9.68 10.92
C ARG A 136 -2.13 -9.05 11.45
N GLU A 137 -2.56 -9.49 12.63
CA GLU A 137 -3.70 -8.88 13.32
C GLU A 137 -3.57 -7.35 13.46
N SER A 138 -2.35 -6.84 13.63
CA SER A 138 -2.07 -5.40 13.74
C SER A 138 -2.25 -4.62 12.44
N TRP A 139 -2.36 -5.28 11.29
CA TRP A 139 -2.66 -4.64 10.00
C TRP A 139 -4.16 -4.47 9.81
N LEU A 140 -4.97 -5.25 10.52
CA LEU A 140 -6.40 -5.31 10.29
C LEU A 140 -7.08 -4.06 10.88
N PRO A 141 -8.15 -3.56 10.24
CA PRO A 141 -8.94 -2.49 10.80
C PRO A 141 -9.46 -2.85 12.19
N LEU A 142 -9.45 -1.86 13.08
CA LEU A 142 -10.03 -1.98 14.42
C LEU A 142 -11.55 -2.16 14.34
N GLN A 143 -12.18 -1.51 13.36
CA GLN A 143 -13.60 -1.65 13.05
C GLN A 143 -13.82 -2.83 12.11
N ARG A 144 -14.73 -3.75 12.47
CA ARG A 144 -15.20 -4.80 11.57
C ARG A 144 -15.89 -4.19 10.34
N GLY A 145 -15.91 -4.92 9.24
CA GLY A 145 -16.57 -4.55 7.99
C GLY A 145 -15.73 -3.68 7.07
N ARG A 146 -14.56 -3.22 7.52
CA ARG A 146 -13.59 -2.50 6.70
C ARG A 146 -12.55 -3.47 6.13
N SER A 147 -12.29 -3.36 4.84
CA SER A 147 -11.27 -4.14 4.12
C SER A 147 -9.87 -3.50 4.23
N VAL A 148 -8.88 -4.26 3.75
CA VAL A 148 -7.49 -3.82 3.56
C VAL A 148 -7.19 -3.79 2.07
N GLU A 149 -6.81 -2.62 1.56
CA GLU A 149 -6.55 -2.33 0.16
C GLU A 149 -5.05 -2.20 -0.09
N ARG A 150 -4.59 -2.67 -1.26
CA ARG A 150 -3.25 -2.35 -1.76
C ARG A 150 -3.24 -0.90 -2.22
N VAL A 151 -2.23 -0.15 -1.80
CA VAL A 151 -2.10 1.29 -2.10
C VAL A 151 -1.88 1.54 -3.60
N SER A 152 -1.19 0.63 -4.28
CA SER A 152 -1.06 0.63 -5.74
C SER A 152 -0.88 -0.80 -6.25
N PRO A 153 -1.49 -1.17 -7.38
CA PRO A 153 -1.28 -2.47 -8.02
C PRO A 153 0.19 -2.80 -8.34
N SER A 154 1.05 -1.78 -8.48
CA SER A 154 2.48 -1.94 -8.75
C SER A 154 3.36 -1.98 -7.49
N SER A 155 2.80 -1.66 -6.31
CA SER A 155 3.51 -1.79 -5.03
C SER A 155 3.78 -3.25 -4.70
N VAL A 156 4.80 -3.55 -3.93
CA VAL A 156 5.19 -4.94 -3.61
C VAL A 156 4.30 -5.54 -2.51
N ALA A 157 3.62 -6.66 -2.74
CA ALA A 157 2.60 -7.19 -1.82
C ALA A 157 3.13 -7.64 -0.45
N TRP A 158 4.37 -8.11 -0.34
CA TRP A 158 4.92 -8.59 0.93
C TRP A 158 5.35 -7.45 1.87
N GLU A 159 5.33 -6.20 1.42
CA GLU A 159 5.64 -5.05 2.25
C GLU A 159 4.38 -4.51 2.92
N ALA A 160 4.42 -4.39 4.25
CA ALA A 160 3.31 -3.83 5.04
C ALA A 160 2.86 -2.44 4.55
N GLY A 161 3.82 -1.62 4.11
CA GLY A 161 3.55 -0.25 3.64
C GLY A 161 2.82 -0.18 2.30
N SER A 162 2.69 -1.31 1.59
CA SER A 162 1.91 -1.42 0.36
C SER A 162 0.42 -1.60 0.61
N TRP A 163 -0.01 -1.73 1.87
CA TRP A 163 -1.39 -1.99 2.26
C TRP A 163 -1.88 -0.93 3.25
N GLY A 164 -3.16 -0.61 3.17
CA GLY A 164 -3.82 0.26 4.12
C GLY A 164 -5.30 -0.09 4.25
N TRP A 165 -5.98 0.55 5.18
CA TRP A 165 -7.42 0.36 5.35
C TRP A 165 -8.16 1.12 4.27
N SER A 166 -9.23 0.52 3.72
CA SER A 166 -10.15 1.24 2.85
C SER A 166 -10.62 2.53 3.53
N ALA A 167 -10.79 3.62 2.79
CA ALA A 167 -11.43 4.84 3.29
C ALA A 167 -12.92 4.59 3.62
N GLU A 168 -13.54 3.66 2.89
CA GLU A 168 -14.91 3.20 3.04
C GLU A 168 -14.98 1.87 3.83
N LEU A 169 -16.03 1.08 3.63
CA LEU A 169 -16.08 -0.32 4.11
C LEU A 169 -15.25 -1.26 3.22
N GLY A 170 -15.10 -0.91 1.94
CA GLY A 170 -14.31 -1.66 0.96
C GLY A 170 -14.76 -1.33 -0.45
N THR A 171 -13.94 -1.74 -1.43
CA THR A 171 -14.13 -1.41 -2.84
C THR A 171 -14.21 -2.63 -3.77
N PRO A 172 -14.85 -3.76 -3.39
CA PRO A 172 -14.86 -4.95 -4.24
C PRO A 172 -15.57 -4.69 -5.58
N GLY A 173 -14.86 -4.94 -6.67
CA GLY A 173 -15.26 -4.68 -8.05
C GLY A 173 -15.02 -3.25 -8.52
N PHE A 174 -14.40 -2.40 -7.69
CA PHE A 174 -14.15 -1.00 -7.95
C PHE A 174 -12.67 -0.67 -7.70
N LYS A 175 -12.28 0.54 -8.09
CA LYS A 175 -10.93 1.05 -7.81
C LYS A 175 -10.75 1.23 -6.30
N ASN A 176 -9.60 0.79 -5.77
CA ASN A 176 -9.23 1.00 -4.37
C ASN A 176 -9.33 2.48 -4.00
N SER A 177 -9.90 2.76 -2.84
CA SER A 177 -9.94 4.11 -2.27
C SER A 177 -8.55 4.68 -1.97
N LEU A 178 -7.56 3.80 -1.73
CA LEU A 178 -6.15 4.17 -1.55
C LEU A 178 -5.37 4.30 -2.86
N ASP A 179 -5.88 3.74 -3.96
CA ASP A 179 -5.31 3.88 -5.29
C ASP A 179 -5.62 5.27 -5.81
N ARG A 180 -4.81 6.23 -5.36
CA ARG A 180 -4.71 7.50 -6.05
C ARG A 180 -4.03 7.20 -7.38
N GLU A 181 -4.80 7.33 -8.46
CA GLU A 181 -4.22 7.47 -9.79
C GLU A 181 -3.04 8.42 -9.66
N ALA A 182 -1.97 8.16 -10.39
CA ALA A 182 -1.00 9.21 -10.67
C ALA A 182 -1.72 10.31 -11.48
N GLU A 183 -2.63 11.07 -10.86
CA GLU A 183 -2.82 12.48 -11.16
C GLU A 183 -1.42 13.05 -11.04
N GLU A 184 -0.75 13.15 -12.18
CA GLU A 184 0.60 13.64 -12.41
C GLU A 184 1.53 13.41 -11.22
N ALA A 185 2.47 12.47 -11.34
CA ALA A 185 3.63 12.44 -10.45
C ALA A 185 4.42 13.75 -10.53
N LYS A 186 3.89 14.82 -9.91
CA LYS A 186 4.69 15.84 -9.27
C LYS A 186 5.61 15.04 -8.37
N PRO A 187 6.92 15.03 -8.61
CA PRO A 187 7.81 14.28 -7.77
C PRO A 187 7.59 14.75 -6.34
N ARG A 188 7.31 13.81 -5.43
CA ARG A 188 7.07 14.14 -4.03
C ARG A 188 8.23 14.98 -3.51
N VAL A 189 7.91 16.13 -2.97
CA VAL A 189 8.87 17.05 -2.39
C VAL A 189 9.50 16.43 -1.16
N MET A 190 8.81 15.52 -0.46
CA MET A 190 9.34 14.82 0.71
C MET A 190 9.09 13.31 0.66
N THR A 191 10.14 12.54 0.96
CA THR A 191 10.10 11.09 1.13
C THR A 191 10.82 10.71 2.41
N GLY A 192 10.45 9.58 3.03
CA GLY A 192 11.03 9.16 4.31
C GLY A 192 10.21 8.04 4.96
N PRO A 193 10.64 7.57 6.15
CA PRO A 193 9.93 6.52 6.88
C PRO A 193 8.56 7.02 7.36
N ARG A 194 7.57 6.14 7.30
CA ARG A 194 6.21 6.38 7.83
C ARG A 194 6.10 6.10 9.32
N ARG A 195 7.14 5.53 9.92
CA ARG A 195 7.20 5.12 11.34
C ARG A 195 8.60 5.38 11.88
N ILE A 196 8.70 5.99 13.05
CA ILE A 196 9.97 6.20 13.76
C ILE A 196 9.83 5.87 15.24
N ALA A 197 10.94 5.54 15.89
CA ALA A 197 10.98 5.21 17.31
C ALA A 197 12.12 5.95 18.03
N PRO A 198 11.81 6.84 19.00
CA PRO A 198 12.81 7.54 19.82
C PRO A 198 13.87 6.60 20.40
N GLY A 199 15.15 6.94 20.22
CA GLY A 199 16.27 6.17 20.75
C GLY A 199 16.54 4.82 20.07
N LYS A 200 15.81 4.44 19.00
CA LYS A 200 16.02 3.16 18.28
C LYS A 200 16.69 3.28 16.91
N GLY A 201 17.19 4.46 16.56
CA GLY A 201 17.97 4.69 15.34
C GLY A 201 17.66 6.03 14.69
N ALA A 202 18.50 6.41 13.72
CA ALA A 202 18.29 7.60 12.91
C ALA A 202 17.21 7.38 11.85
N ALA A 203 16.49 8.43 11.48
CA ALA A 203 15.52 8.40 10.38
C ALA A 203 15.91 9.43 9.32
N ARG A 204 15.96 9.01 8.05
CA ARG A 204 16.32 9.89 6.93
C ARG A 204 15.07 10.29 6.16
N PHE A 205 14.93 11.59 5.95
CA PHE A 205 13.94 12.20 5.07
C PHE A 205 14.68 12.85 3.90
N SER A 206 14.27 12.54 2.68
CA SER A 206 14.88 13.06 1.46
C SER A 206 13.90 14.00 0.78
N PHE A 207 14.41 15.12 0.26
CA PHE A 207 13.61 16.18 -0.33
C PHE A 207 13.98 16.43 -1.78
N ARG A 208 12.99 16.85 -2.58
CA ARG A 208 13.16 17.35 -3.93
C ARG A 208 12.48 18.71 -4.11
N PHE A 209 13.27 19.77 -4.10
CA PHE A 209 12.84 21.15 -4.34
C PHE A 209 13.15 21.57 -5.78
N PRO A 210 12.45 22.59 -6.31
CA PRO A 210 12.70 23.08 -7.68
C PRO A 210 14.09 23.74 -7.81
N ASP A 211 14.53 24.46 -6.77
CA ASP A 211 15.77 25.24 -6.76
C ASP A 211 16.52 25.13 -5.41
N PRO A 212 17.76 25.63 -5.32
CA PRO A 212 18.38 25.91 -4.03
C PRO A 212 17.55 26.89 -3.20
N GLY A 213 17.53 26.70 -1.89
CA GLY A 213 16.79 27.57 -0.99
C GLY A 213 16.99 27.19 0.47
N THR A 214 15.98 27.47 1.29
CA THR A 214 15.95 27.06 2.70
C THR A 214 14.67 26.30 3.00
N PHE A 215 14.71 25.37 3.95
CA PHE A 215 13.50 24.71 4.42
C PHE A 215 13.36 24.71 5.95
N ASP A 216 12.10 24.74 6.39
CA ASP A 216 11.64 24.44 7.75
C ASP A 216 11.04 23.03 7.76
N LEU A 217 11.31 22.26 8.81
CA LEU A 217 10.70 20.95 9.04
C LEU A 217 10.01 20.98 10.41
N THR A 218 8.73 20.68 10.42
CA THR A 218 7.88 20.82 11.60
C THR A 218 7.08 19.54 11.82
N LEU A 219 7.02 19.10 13.07
CA LEU A 219 6.13 18.05 13.53
C LEU A 219 4.85 18.70 14.08
N LEU A 220 3.71 18.23 13.59
CA LEU A 220 2.38 18.68 13.95
C LEU A 220 1.59 17.53 14.60
N ASP A 221 0.59 17.88 15.41
CA ASP A 221 -0.43 16.93 15.83
C ASP A 221 -1.40 16.61 14.66
N PRO A 222 -2.31 15.62 14.80
CA PRO A 222 -3.30 15.32 13.78
C PRO A 222 -4.25 16.47 13.43
N ASP A 223 -4.44 17.44 14.35
CA ASP A 223 -5.30 18.60 14.16
C ASP A 223 -4.54 19.76 13.44
N GLY A 224 -3.25 19.57 13.14
CA GLY A 224 -2.40 20.52 12.44
C GLY A 224 -1.68 21.53 13.33
N THR A 225 -1.76 21.39 14.66
CA THR A 225 -1.07 22.25 15.62
C THR A 225 0.42 21.95 15.62
N GLU A 226 1.27 22.98 15.56
CA GLU A 226 2.72 22.83 15.69
C GLU A 226 3.10 22.30 17.07
N LEU A 227 3.73 21.12 17.10
CA LEU A 227 4.26 20.50 18.31
C LEU A 227 5.74 20.78 18.49
N LEU A 228 6.51 20.65 17.40
CA LEU A 228 7.97 20.75 17.44
C LEU A 228 8.53 21.18 16.10
N ARG A 229 9.41 22.17 16.10
CA ARG A 229 10.21 22.52 14.93
C ARG A 229 11.52 21.74 14.93
N LEU A 230 11.66 20.82 13.99
CA LEU A 230 12.80 19.91 13.83
C LEU A 230 13.96 20.57 13.07
N ALA A 231 13.65 21.45 12.12
CA ALA A 231 14.61 22.21 11.35
C ALA A 231 14.05 23.61 11.06
N LYS A 232 14.92 24.62 11.08
CA LYS A 232 14.54 26.02 10.78
C LYS A 232 15.55 26.65 9.83
N ALA A 233 15.06 27.17 8.72
CA ALA A 233 15.79 27.87 7.68
C ALA A 233 17.07 27.13 7.24
N VAL A 234 16.99 25.80 7.10
CA VAL A 234 18.14 24.98 6.74
C VAL A 234 18.44 25.16 5.26
N PRO A 235 19.64 25.63 4.88
CA PRO A 235 20.03 25.75 3.47
C PRO A 235 20.04 24.40 2.78
N THR A 236 19.58 24.34 1.54
CA THR A 236 19.48 23.10 0.78
C THR A 236 19.65 23.31 -0.72
N SER A 237 20.16 22.29 -1.38
CA SER A 237 20.14 22.15 -2.84
C SER A 237 18.77 21.61 -3.30
N PRO A 238 18.48 21.56 -4.61
CA PRO A 238 17.26 20.92 -5.13
C PRO A 238 17.06 19.48 -4.63
N LEU A 239 18.14 18.76 -4.34
CA LEU A 239 18.10 17.48 -3.63
C LEU A 239 18.69 17.69 -2.24
N GLY A 240 17.86 17.44 -1.23
CA GLY A 240 18.21 17.62 0.18
C GLY A 240 17.97 16.36 0.99
N GLU A 241 18.63 16.26 2.14
CA GLU A 241 18.32 15.25 3.16
C GLU A 241 18.27 15.91 4.53
N TRP A 242 17.38 15.41 5.37
CA TRP A 242 17.41 15.66 6.80
C TRP A 242 17.44 14.32 7.52
N VAL A 243 18.39 14.19 8.45
CA VAL A 243 18.57 12.97 9.25
C VAL A 243 18.19 13.31 10.67
N TRP A 244 17.07 12.74 11.11
CA TRP A 244 16.72 12.69 12.51
C TRP A 244 17.74 11.84 13.27
N SER A 245 18.35 12.40 14.31
CA SER A 245 19.41 11.73 15.06
C SER A 245 18.91 10.70 16.08
N GLY A 246 17.61 10.65 16.33
CA GLY A 246 17.01 9.77 17.35
C GLY A 246 17.08 10.32 18.78
N THR A 247 17.75 11.46 18.99
CA THR A 247 17.99 12.07 20.32
C THR A 247 17.08 13.26 20.63
N GLU A 248 16.47 13.85 19.59
CA GLU A 248 15.52 14.95 19.75
C GLU A 248 14.26 14.49 20.49
N GLN A 249 13.79 15.34 21.41
CA GLN A 249 12.64 15.02 22.26
C GLN A 249 11.33 15.11 21.47
N LEU A 250 10.95 14.00 20.84
CA LEU A 250 9.65 13.86 20.21
C LEU A 250 8.53 13.81 21.25
N PRO A 251 7.27 14.12 20.89
CA PRO A 251 6.12 14.02 21.79
C PRO A 251 6.07 12.67 22.52
N PRO A 252 5.57 12.63 23.78
CA PRO A 252 5.67 11.44 24.62
C PRO A 252 4.67 10.34 24.29
N ARG A 253 3.71 10.60 23.39
CA ARG A 253 2.60 9.67 23.11
C ARG A 253 2.85 8.87 21.84
N ASN A 254 2.61 7.57 21.93
CA ASN A 254 2.51 6.72 20.74
C ASN A 254 1.30 7.16 19.92
N GLY A 255 1.46 7.29 18.61
CA GLY A 255 0.35 7.71 17.76
C GLY A 255 0.75 8.30 16.43
N LEU A 256 -0.28 8.76 15.72
CA LEU A 256 -0.16 9.41 14.43
C LEU A 256 0.19 10.90 14.63
N TYR A 257 1.14 11.37 13.84
CA TYR A 257 1.55 12.76 13.72
C TYR A 257 1.68 13.13 12.25
N VAL A 258 1.88 14.41 11.98
CA VAL A 258 2.18 14.91 10.64
C VAL A 258 3.56 15.55 10.68
N ILE A 259 4.43 15.19 9.74
CA ILE A 259 5.66 15.95 9.48
C ILE A 259 5.44 16.80 8.24
N ALA A 260 5.74 18.08 8.34
CA ALA A 260 5.52 19.09 7.30
C ALA A 260 6.83 19.79 6.98
N VAL A 261 7.13 19.93 5.68
CA VAL A 261 8.24 20.70 5.16
C VAL A 261 7.71 21.95 4.45
N VAL A 262 8.36 23.08 4.70
CA VAL A 262 8.13 24.34 3.98
C VAL A 262 9.46 24.80 3.44
N TRP A 263 9.59 24.90 2.13
CA TRP A 263 10.77 25.40 1.44
C TRP A 263 10.51 26.75 0.78
N THR A 264 11.53 27.59 0.70
CA THR A 264 11.49 28.84 -0.06
C THR A 264 12.87 29.24 -0.60
N ASN A 265 12.89 29.90 -1.76
CA ASN A 265 14.05 30.60 -2.31
C ASN A 265 13.93 32.14 -2.19
N GLY A 266 12.93 32.64 -1.44
CA GLY A 266 12.62 34.06 -1.29
C GLY A 266 11.63 34.62 -2.31
N THR A 267 11.33 33.88 -3.39
CA THR A 267 10.34 34.25 -4.42
C THR A 267 9.22 33.22 -4.54
N GLU A 268 9.53 31.94 -4.33
CA GLU A 268 8.59 30.82 -4.35
C GLU A 268 8.55 30.13 -2.99
N VAL A 269 7.42 29.48 -2.72
CA VAL A 269 7.21 28.67 -1.52
C VAL A 269 6.64 27.32 -1.94
N VAL A 270 7.24 26.24 -1.44
CA VAL A 270 6.76 24.87 -1.64
C VAL A 270 6.47 24.27 -0.26
N GLN A 271 5.27 23.71 -0.08
CA GLN A 271 4.87 23.06 1.16
C GLN A 271 4.39 21.64 0.88
N GLU A 272 4.88 20.69 1.66
CA GLU A 272 4.42 19.30 1.63
C GLU A 272 4.33 18.74 3.04
N ALA A 273 3.39 17.83 3.26
CA ALA A 273 3.22 17.18 4.54
C ALA A 273 2.93 15.69 4.37
N MET A 274 3.32 14.90 5.36
CA MET A 274 3.18 13.47 5.31
C MET A 274 2.89 12.89 6.70
N SER A 275 2.07 11.84 6.76
CA SER A 275 1.80 11.12 8.01
C SER A 275 3.05 10.39 8.53
N LEU A 276 3.23 10.43 9.84
CA LEU A 276 4.34 9.82 10.57
C LEU A 276 3.82 9.19 11.87
N TRP A 277 3.97 7.88 12.01
CA TRP A 277 3.70 7.18 13.26
C TRP A 277 4.92 7.24 14.19
N ILE A 278 4.73 7.68 15.43
CA ILE A 278 5.79 7.67 16.45
C ILE A 278 5.50 6.54 17.43
N GLU A 279 6.47 5.65 17.62
CA GLU A 279 6.40 4.47 18.50
C GLU A 279 7.48 4.56 19.59
N ARG A 280 7.09 4.71 20.84
CA ARG A 280 7.95 4.55 22.02
C ARG A 280 7.86 3.14 22.58
#